data_AF-A0A858C9U9-F1
#
_entry.id   AF-A0A858C9U9-F1
#
_cell.length_a   1.000
_cell.length_b   1.000
_cell.length_c   1.000
_cell.angle_alpha   90.00
_cell.angle_beta   90.00
_cell.angle_gamma   90.00
#
_symmetry.space_group_name_H-M   'P 1'
#
loop_
_entity.id
_entity.type
_entity.pdbx_description
1 polymer ?
#
loop_
_entity_poly.entity_id
_entity_poly.type
_entity_poly.pdbx_seq_one_letter_code
_entity_poly.pdbx_strand_id
1 'polypeptide(L)'
;MTFWNDSYQGELNNITNWINVNLINKSNIPSNLDAIDDEQFPDAILVHAWVYFSFLFNNRRESLNKYTRFNQKHLQERAIPSLDELKSNRLYFLSNLLRVVYEYYFWTQDSDSRPVFVDTRVLERLDRLSTATDYNVQFIWIERSMPAALTMSILVSDEFDTLRKMANDVSGYEDKFTNQIDSGTQKANEKIEKISASLAELIDKAENSQRDIKTYVDKLDEYKSEFNFVLLSKAFSKLLQTKQEEYRKNHNTVAFFSALLVVIPVGALLNHILELYKVEFNFSALAYYLPILSLELLMFYFMRLYYIEGKAIKAQLLQIEQRLSLCEFIHDYVETKNNSGSEKESWSLFEKLIFSPIQVSSENIPSLLDGASSIAELAGKILSKEAK
;
A
#
# COMPACT_ATOMS: atom_id res chain seq x y z
N MET A 1 13.06 44.58 15.85
CA MET A 1 12.58 44.74 17.24
C MET A 1 11.34 45.62 17.21
N THR A 2 10.30 45.28 17.96
CA THR A 2 9.10 46.11 18.10
C THR A 2 9.41 47.27 19.05
N PHE A 3 9.09 48.49 18.64
CA PHE A 3 9.43 49.70 19.37
C PHE A 3 8.60 49.82 20.66
N TRP A 4 7.28 49.69 20.54
CA TRP A 4 6.37 49.57 21.68
C TRP A 4 6.20 48.09 22.04
N ASN A 5 6.79 47.68 23.16
CA ASN A 5 6.77 46.29 23.64
C ASN A 5 6.46 46.23 25.14
N ASP A 6 6.29 45.01 25.67
CA ASP A 6 5.88 44.78 27.06
C ASP A 6 6.84 45.36 28.11
N SER A 7 8.12 45.57 27.77
CA SER A 7 9.10 46.12 28.73
C SER A 7 8.74 47.53 29.18
N TYR A 8 7.95 48.26 28.39
CA TYR A 8 7.51 49.63 28.71
C TYR A 8 6.31 49.69 29.66
N GLN A 9 5.60 48.57 29.90
CA GLN A 9 4.40 48.57 30.73
C GLN A 9 4.64 49.09 32.16
N GLY A 10 5.81 48.77 32.75
CA GLY A 10 6.19 49.25 34.08
C GLY A 10 6.31 50.78 34.13
N GLU A 11 6.97 51.37 33.13
CA GLU A 11 7.15 52.81 33.02
C GLU A 11 5.83 53.53 32.74
N LEU A 12 5.00 52.96 31.87
CA LEU A 12 3.65 53.47 31.59
C LEU A 12 2.79 53.53 32.86
N ASN A 13 2.85 52.51 33.72
CA ASN A 13 2.13 52.50 34.98
C ASN A 13 2.68 53.57 35.95
N ASN A 14 3.99 53.74 36.03
CA ASN A 14 4.64 54.77 36.86
C ASN A 14 4.22 56.18 36.46
N ILE A 15 4.24 56.48 35.15
CA ILE A 15 3.81 57.77 34.61
C ILE A 15 2.32 58.00 34.86
N THR A 16 1.48 56.98 34.60
CA THR A 16 0.03 57.06 34.83
C THR A 16 -0.29 57.36 36.29
N ASN A 17 0.37 56.68 37.22
CA ASN A 17 0.20 56.92 38.66
C ASN A 17 0.64 58.33 39.05
N TRP A 18 1.79 58.79 38.53
CA TRP A 18 2.29 60.14 38.82
C TRP A 18 1.32 61.21 38.30
N ILE A 19 0.82 61.07 37.08
CA ILE A 19 -0.16 61.99 36.47
C ILE A 19 -1.43 62.04 37.32
N ASN A 20 -1.99 60.89 37.72
CA ASN A 20 -3.23 60.84 38.50
C ASN A 20 -3.10 61.48 39.90
N VAL A 21 -1.90 61.47 40.49
CA VAL A 21 -1.63 62.05 41.82
C VAL A 21 -1.31 63.54 41.75
N ASN A 22 -0.59 63.98 40.72
CA ASN A 22 0.00 65.33 40.67
C ASN A 22 -0.72 66.29 39.71
N LEU A 23 -1.52 65.80 38.76
CA LEU A 23 -2.23 66.62 37.78
C LEU A 23 -3.76 66.54 37.97
N ILE A 24 -4.48 67.43 37.28
CA ILE A 24 -5.94 67.51 37.32
C ILE A 24 -6.55 66.21 36.79
N ASN A 25 -7.49 65.62 37.52
CA ASN A 25 -8.19 64.43 37.06
C ASN A 25 -8.97 64.73 35.77
N LYS A 26 -8.89 63.84 34.78
CA LYS A 26 -9.59 63.96 33.49
C LYS A 26 -11.08 64.28 33.63
N SER A 27 -11.77 63.76 34.65
CA SER A 27 -13.20 64.03 34.89
C SER A 27 -13.50 65.49 35.26
N ASN A 28 -12.49 66.21 35.76
CA ASN A 28 -12.61 67.57 36.26
C ASN A 28 -12.12 68.60 35.23
N ILE A 29 -11.63 68.15 34.07
CA ILE A 29 -11.21 69.04 32.97
C ILE A 29 -12.48 69.50 32.22
N PRO A 30 -12.74 70.81 32.12
CA PRO A 30 -13.89 71.34 31.39
C PRO A 30 -13.89 70.89 29.93
N SER A 31 -15.07 70.56 29.40
CA SER A 31 -15.22 70.22 27.97
C SER A 31 -14.88 71.40 27.04
N ASN A 32 -15.04 72.63 27.53
CA ASN A 32 -14.57 73.83 26.83
C ASN A 32 -13.16 74.19 27.30
N LEU A 33 -12.17 73.91 26.44
CA LEU A 33 -10.76 74.12 26.72
C LEU A 33 -10.35 75.60 26.73
N ASP A 34 -11.13 76.46 26.09
CA ASP A 34 -10.89 77.91 26.08
C ASP A 34 -11.18 78.55 27.45
N ALA A 35 -11.92 77.86 28.32
CA ALA A 35 -12.23 78.31 29.67
C ALA A 35 -11.19 77.90 30.73
N ILE A 36 -10.19 77.10 30.37
CA ILE A 36 -9.11 76.68 31.27
C ILE A 36 -8.10 77.81 31.38
N ASP A 37 -7.58 78.07 32.58
CA ASP A 37 -6.54 79.06 32.81
C ASP A 37 -5.20 78.66 32.14
N ASP A 38 -4.41 79.64 31.70
CA ASP A 38 -3.14 79.41 31.00
C ASP A 38 -2.12 78.63 31.85
N GLU A 39 -2.16 78.72 33.19
CA GLU A 39 -1.29 77.92 34.07
C GLU A 39 -1.66 76.43 34.08
N GLN A 40 -2.95 76.10 33.95
CA GLN A 40 -3.46 74.73 34.01
C GLN A 40 -3.63 74.08 32.64
N PHE A 41 -3.58 74.88 31.58
CA PHE A 41 -3.87 74.44 30.22
C PHE A 41 -2.91 73.33 29.72
N PRO A 42 -1.56 73.46 29.82
CA PRO A 42 -0.66 72.40 29.35
C PRO A 42 -0.85 71.07 30.09
N ASP A 43 -1.07 71.13 31.41
CA ASP A 43 -1.31 69.94 32.24
C ASP A 43 -2.62 69.25 31.82
N ALA A 44 -3.68 70.01 31.50
CA ALA A 44 -4.93 69.44 30.99
C ALA A 44 -4.74 68.71 29.64
N ILE A 45 -4.02 69.32 28.68
CA ILE A 45 -3.74 68.69 27.39
C ILE A 45 -2.89 67.42 27.56
N LEU A 46 -1.92 67.46 28.48
CA LEU A 46 -1.07 66.31 28.80
C LEU A 46 -1.91 65.12 29.28
N VAL A 47 -2.86 65.34 30.20
CA VAL A 47 -3.75 64.26 30.67
C VAL A 47 -4.57 63.68 29.51
N HIS A 48 -5.11 64.53 28.62
CA HIS A 48 -5.87 64.05 27.47
C HIS A 48 -5.02 63.21 26.50
N ALA A 49 -3.82 63.68 26.15
CA ALA A 49 -2.90 62.99 25.27
C ALA A 49 -2.39 61.68 25.89
N TRP A 50 -2.07 61.69 27.20
CA TRP A 50 -1.58 60.51 27.91
C TRP A 50 -2.63 59.41 28.00
N VAL A 51 -3.89 59.76 28.28
CA VAL A 51 -4.98 58.78 28.32
C VAL A 51 -5.20 58.16 26.94
N TYR A 52 -5.14 58.98 25.87
CA TYR A 52 -5.23 58.47 24.51
C TYR A 52 -4.07 57.53 24.17
N PHE A 53 -2.84 57.93 24.44
CA PHE A 53 -1.66 57.08 24.24
C PHE A 53 -1.73 55.78 25.04
N SER A 54 -2.08 55.84 26.32
CA SER A 54 -2.21 54.67 27.19
C SER A 54 -3.27 53.70 26.69
N PHE A 55 -4.39 54.23 26.18
CA PHE A 55 -5.42 53.41 25.53
C PHE A 55 -4.86 52.69 24.30
N LEU A 56 -4.13 53.40 23.42
CA LEU A 56 -3.53 52.80 22.23
C LEU A 56 -2.47 51.75 22.59
N PHE A 57 -1.64 52.01 23.61
CA PHE A 57 -0.61 51.08 24.04
C PHE A 57 -1.18 49.78 24.61
N ASN A 58 -2.25 49.88 25.40
CA ASN A 58 -2.87 48.72 26.06
C ASN A 58 -3.78 47.93 25.10
N ASN A 59 -4.50 48.60 24.20
CA ASN A 59 -5.56 47.97 23.40
C ASN A 59 -5.20 47.81 21.90
N ARG A 60 -4.24 48.60 21.38
CA ARG A 60 -3.95 48.69 19.94
C ARG A 60 -2.44 48.76 19.64
N ARG A 61 -1.63 48.02 20.39
CA ARG A 61 -0.16 48.11 20.35
C ARG A 61 0.47 47.82 18.99
N GLU A 62 -0.05 46.84 18.25
CA GLU A 62 0.46 46.53 16.90
C GLU A 62 0.20 47.67 15.92
N SER A 63 -0.99 48.25 15.98
CA SER A 63 -1.34 49.43 15.18
C SER A 63 -0.50 50.63 15.59
N LEU A 64 -0.27 50.83 16.90
CA LEU A 64 0.61 51.89 17.40
C LEU A 64 2.04 51.73 16.84
N ASN A 65 2.59 50.52 16.82
CA ASN A 65 3.89 50.24 16.19
C ASN A 65 3.89 50.52 14.68
N LYS A 66 2.81 50.17 13.97
CA LYS A 66 2.71 50.35 12.52
C LYS A 66 2.58 51.82 12.11
N TYR A 67 1.75 52.58 12.82
CA TYR A 67 1.36 53.93 12.46
C TYR A 67 2.13 55.03 13.20
N THR A 68 3.19 54.72 13.95
CA THR A 68 4.09 55.73 14.52
C THR A 68 5.55 55.61 14.05
N ARG A 69 5.80 54.91 12.94
CA ARG A 69 7.15 54.58 12.44
C ARG A 69 7.99 55.82 12.13
N PHE A 70 7.37 56.91 11.69
CA PHE A 70 8.10 58.13 11.38
C PHE A 70 8.74 58.70 12.64
N ASN A 71 7.98 58.89 13.73
CA ASN A 71 8.55 59.41 14.96
C ASN A 71 9.43 58.38 15.68
N GLN A 72 9.16 57.08 15.57
CA GLN A 72 10.10 56.06 16.05
C GLN A 72 11.49 56.23 15.42
N LYS A 73 11.56 56.52 14.10
CA LYS A 73 12.83 56.74 13.39
C LYS A 73 13.49 58.08 13.72
N HIS A 74 12.70 59.16 13.82
CA HIS A 74 13.24 60.54 13.96
C HIS A 74 13.51 60.95 15.41
N LEU A 75 12.68 60.50 16.36
CA LEU A 75 12.86 60.77 17.79
C LEU A 75 13.70 59.70 18.48
N GLN A 76 13.69 58.46 17.97
CA GLN A 76 14.38 57.30 18.58
C GLN A 76 13.95 57.13 20.04
N GLU A 77 14.88 57.02 20.98
CA GLU A 77 14.56 56.85 22.41
C GLU A 77 13.69 57.98 22.98
N ARG A 78 13.79 59.20 22.41
CA ARG A 78 12.97 60.36 22.82
C ARG A 78 11.49 60.20 22.47
N ALA A 79 11.14 59.26 21.60
CA ALA A 79 9.74 58.97 21.31
C ALA A 79 9.09 58.19 22.46
N ILE A 80 9.88 57.53 23.31
CA ILE A 80 9.41 56.72 24.44
C ILE A 80 9.23 57.65 25.65
N PRO A 81 8.00 57.93 26.10
CA PRO A 81 7.79 58.86 27.20
C PRO A 81 8.42 58.31 28.50
N SER A 82 9.18 59.12 29.23
CA SER A 82 9.79 58.71 30.51
C SER A 82 9.32 59.58 31.68
N LEU A 83 9.24 59.00 32.86
CA LEU A 83 8.84 59.73 34.07
C LEU A 83 9.86 60.79 34.45
N ASP A 84 11.15 60.54 34.21
CA ASP A 84 12.21 61.51 34.48
C ASP A 84 12.12 62.73 33.56
N GLU A 85 11.77 62.52 32.28
CA GLU A 85 11.48 63.61 31.34
C GLU A 85 10.24 64.41 31.78
N LEU A 86 9.17 63.74 32.18
CA LEU A 86 7.95 64.39 32.66
C LEU A 86 8.23 65.30 33.88
N LYS A 87 9.07 64.86 34.82
CA LYS A 87 9.42 65.64 36.01
C LYS A 87 10.37 66.80 35.71
N SER A 88 11.25 66.64 34.73
CA SER A 88 12.28 67.63 34.40
C SER A 88 11.77 68.73 33.46
N ASN A 89 11.05 68.37 32.39
CA ASN A 89 10.43 69.33 31.48
C ASN A 89 9.11 68.79 30.92
N ARG A 90 8.00 69.24 31.53
CA ARG A 90 6.64 68.82 31.18
C ARG A 90 6.24 69.20 29.76
N LEU A 91 6.62 70.39 29.28
CA LEU A 91 6.26 70.85 27.94
C LEU A 91 7.02 70.07 26.86
N TYR A 92 8.27 69.73 27.13
CA TYR A 92 9.06 68.88 26.24
C TYR A 92 8.51 67.46 26.17
N PHE A 93 8.19 66.85 27.32
CA PHE A 93 7.47 65.57 27.38
C PHE A 93 6.17 65.62 26.59
N LEU A 94 5.36 66.66 26.80
CA LEU A 94 4.09 66.84 26.09
C LEU A 94 4.31 66.95 24.58
N SER A 95 5.30 67.74 24.14
CA SER A 95 5.65 67.88 22.73
C SER A 95 5.99 66.53 22.07
N ASN A 96 6.83 65.71 22.71
CA ASN A 96 7.19 64.39 22.18
C ASN A 96 5.99 63.43 22.17
N LEU A 97 5.17 63.44 23.22
CA LEU A 97 3.96 62.66 23.30
C LEU A 97 2.98 63.03 22.18
N LEU A 98 2.74 64.34 21.98
CA LEU A 98 1.85 64.86 20.94
C LEU A 98 2.31 64.45 19.55
N ARG A 99 3.62 64.47 19.27
CA ARG A 99 4.14 63.95 17.99
C ARG A 99 3.71 62.50 17.75
N VAL A 100 3.89 61.62 18.73
CA VAL A 100 3.56 60.19 18.58
C VAL A 100 2.05 59.99 18.36
N VAL A 101 1.19 60.60 19.19
CA VAL A 101 -0.26 60.42 19.07
C VAL A 101 -0.85 61.12 17.85
N TYR A 102 -0.27 62.25 17.43
CA TYR A 102 -0.66 62.96 16.21
C TYR A 102 -0.34 62.12 14.98
N GLU A 103 0.84 61.50 14.90
CA GLU A 103 1.18 60.61 13.78
C GLU A 103 0.20 59.45 13.67
N TYR A 104 -0.10 58.79 14.79
CA TYR A 104 -1.05 57.69 14.80
C TYR A 104 -2.42 58.14 14.27
N TYR A 105 -2.91 59.28 14.76
CA TYR A 105 -4.19 59.82 14.33
C TYR A 105 -4.17 60.25 12.86
N PHE A 106 -3.07 60.84 12.38
CA PHE A 106 -2.93 61.28 10.99
C PHE A 106 -3.17 60.12 10.01
N TRP A 107 -2.61 58.95 10.28
CA TRP A 107 -2.74 57.78 9.39
C TRP A 107 -4.05 57.02 9.56
N THR A 108 -4.57 56.94 10.78
CA THR A 108 -5.74 56.09 11.07
C THR A 108 -7.06 56.85 10.98
N GLN A 109 -7.06 58.14 11.29
CA GLN A 109 -8.25 58.95 11.52
C GLN A 109 -9.25 58.30 12.49
N ASP A 110 -8.76 57.40 13.34
CA ASP A 110 -9.58 56.46 14.12
C ASP A 110 -9.78 57.00 15.53
N SER A 111 -10.87 57.75 15.70
CA SER A 111 -11.42 58.13 17.00
C SER A 111 -12.89 58.54 16.87
N ASP A 112 -13.72 58.18 17.86
CA ASP A 112 -15.14 58.57 17.93
C ASP A 112 -15.34 60.10 17.97
N SER A 113 -14.31 60.83 18.38
CA SER A 113 -14.25 62.30 18.39
C SER A 113 -12.84 62.78 18.06
N ARG A 114 -12.71 63.93 17.37
CA ARG A 114 -11.41 64.50 17.02
C ARG A 114 -10.59 64.75 18.29
N PRO A 115 -9.37 64.19 18.42
CA PRO A 115 -8.58 64.39 19.61
C PRO A 115 -8.21 65.86 19.78
N VAL A 116 -8.28 66.33 21.02
CA VAL A 116 -8.05 67.73 21.40
C VAL A 116 -6.70 68.26 20.92
N PHE A 117 -5.67 67.43 20.96
CA PHE A 117 -4.30 67.80 20.59
C PHE A 117 -4.07 67.97 19.07
N VAL A 118 -5.11 67.78 18.26
CA VAL A 118 -5.08 68.01 16.80
C VAL A 118 -5.69 69.36 16.42
N ASP A 119 -6.31 70.08 17.36
CA ASP A 119 -6.84 71.42 17.11
C ASP A 119 -5.69 72.43 17.02
N THR A 120 -5.64 73.19 15.92
CA THR A 120 -4.64 74.24 15.68
C THR A 120 -4.61 75.24 16.84
N ARG A 121 -5.77 75.62 17.41
CA ARG A 121 -5.85 76.57 18.53
C ARG A 121 -5.17 76.04 19.78
N VAL A 122 -5.25 74.73 20.01
CA VAL A 122 -4.61 74.07 21.15
C VAL A 122 -3.09 74.08 20.97
N LEU A 123 -2.59 73.70 19.79
CA LEU A 123 -1.16 73.68 19.51
C LEU A 123 -0.54 75.09 19.51
N GLU A 124 -1.22 76.10 18.95
CA GLU A 124 -0.77 77.50 18.99
C GLU A 124 -0.77 78.07 20.40
N ARG A 125 -1.78 77.73 21.21
CA ARG A 125 -1.83 78.14 22.63
C ARG A 125 -0.72 77.49 23.44
N LEU A 126 -0.46 76.19 23.26
CA LEU A 126 0.66 75.50 23.91
C LEU A 126 2.02 76.12 23.54
N ASP A 127 2.21 76.49 22.28
CA ASP A 127 3.43 77.13 21.81
C ASP A 127 3.65 78.50 22.45
N ARG A 128 2.61 79.33 22.52
CA ARG A 128 2.67 80.64 23.20
C ARG A 128 3.04 80.53 24.67
N LEU A 129 2.63 79.45 25.33
CA LEU A 129 2.91 79.18 26.74
C LEU A 129 4.30 78.55 26.97
N SER A 130 5.00 78.15 25.90
CA SER A 130 6.38 77.69 26.00
C SER A 130 7.33 78.87 26.17
N THR A 131 8.32 78.74 27.05
CA THR A 131 9.28 79.82 27.31
C THR A 131 10.37 79.84 26.23
N ALA A 132 11.02 80.98 25.99
CA ALA A 132 12.12 81.08 25.03
C ALA A 132 13.34 80.18 25.36
N THR A 133 13.39 79.57 26.55
CA THR A 133 14.40 78.59 26.95
C THR A 133 14.07 77.15 26.53
N ASP A 134 12.86 76.87 26.07
CA ASP A 134 12.37 75.53 25.68
C ASP A 134 12.59 75.24 24.19
N TYR A 135 13.82 75.43 23.70
CA TYR A 135 14.19 75.28 22.27
C TYR A 135 13.84 73.93 21.61
N ASN A 136 13.51 72.91 22.41
CA ASN A 136 13.20 71.56 21.94
C ASN A 136 11.70 71.25 21.89
N VAL A 137 10.83 72.19 22.27
CA VAL A 137 9.36 72.06 22.16
C VAL A 137 8.92 72.38 20.73
N GLN A 138 8.00 71.58 20.18
CA GLN A 138 7.71 71.55 18.73
C GLN A 138 6.22 71.62 18.40
N PHE A 139 5.40 72.29 19.20
CA PHE A 139 3.94 72.33 19.00
C PHE A 139 3.54 72.91 17.65
N ILE A 140 4.13 74.04 17.23
CA ILE A 140 3.86 74.62 15.90
C ILE A 140 4.36 73.73 14.76
N TRP A 141 5.45 73.00 14.96
CA TRP A 141 5.97 72.08 13.94
C TRP A 141 5.03 70.89 13.73
N ILE A 142 4.42 70.35 14.79
CA ILE A 142 3.39 69.31 14.72
C ILE A 142 2.23 69.76 13.83
N GLU A 143 1.82 71.02 13.95
CA GLU A 143 0.70 71.57 13.17
C GLU A 143 1.10 71.86 11.72
N ARG A 144 2.19 72.61 11.50
CA ARG A 144 2.52 73.21 10.20
C ARG A 144 3.33 72.32 9.27
N SER A 145 4.20 71.47 9.84
CA SER A 145 5.27 70.82 9.08
C SER A 145 5.18 69.30 9.13
N MET A 146 4.68 68.74 10.22
CA MET A 146 4.62 67.30 10.42
C MET A 146 3.75 66.57 9.39
N PRO A 147 2.53 67.03 9.02
CA PRO A 147 1.73 66.36 7.98
C PRO A 147 2.47 66.24 6.63
N ALA A 148 3.17 67.30 6.23
CA ALA A 148 3.97 67.31 5.01
C ALA A 148 5.17 66.35 5.13
N ALA A 149 5.86 66.35 6.27
CA ALA A 149 6.98 65.44 6.52
C ALA A 149 6.55 63.96 6.53
N LEU A 150 5.40 63.66 7.13
CA LEU A 150 4.79 62.33 7.13
C LEU A 150 4.48 61.87 5.70
N THR A 151 3.84 62.71 4.92
CA THR A 151 3.50 62.42 3.51
C THR A 151 4.76 62.22 2.66
N MET A 152 5.76 63.10 2.80
CA MET A 152 7.02 63.00 2.09
C MET A 152 7.77 61.70 2.45
N SER A 153 7.69 61.25 3.70
CA SER A 153 8.33 60.01 4.12
C SER A 153 7.78 58.77 3.42
N ILE A 154 6.50 58.78 3.02
CA ILE A 154 5.90 57.73 2.19
C ILE A 154 6.35 57.87 0.75
N LEU A 155 6.34 59.08 0.19
CA LEU A 155 6.70 59.29 -1.22
C LEU A 155 8.17 58.96 -1.53
N VAL A 156 9.05 59.05 -0.54
CA VAL A 156 10.48 58.73 -0.64
C VAL A 156 10.78 57.28 -0.25
N SER A 157 9.78 56.49 0.14
CA SER A 157 10.01 55.10 0.56
C SER A 157 10.39 54.20 -0.62
N ASP A 158 11.20 53.18 -0.34
CA ASP A 158 11.56 52.16 -1.33
C ASP A 158 10.32 51.41 -1.82
N GLU A 159 9.32 51.21 -0.95
CA GLU A 159 8.04 50.62 -1.33
C GLU A 159 7.28 51.50 -2.34
N PHE A 160 7.30 52.82 -2.19
CA PHE A 160 6.66 53.71 -3.16
C PHE A 160 7.45 53.80 -4.48
N ASP A 161 8.78 53.81 -4.41
CA ASP A 161 9.64 53.77 -5.60
C ASP A 161 9.45 52.47 -6.40
N THR A 162 9.35 51.32 -5.73
CA THR A 162 9.04 50.05 -6.37
C THR A 162 7.65 50.04 -7.01
N LEU A 163 6.64 50.56 -6.32
CA LEU A 163 5.30 50.74 -6.91
C LEU A 163 5.33 51.63 -8.15
N ARG A 164 6.07 52.74 -8.10
CA ARG A 164 6.24 53.65 -9.24
C ARG A 164 6.95 52.98 -10.41
N LYS A 165 8.00 52.19 -10.14
CA LYS A 165 8.71 51.41 -11.17
C LYS A 165 7.78 50.38 -11.82
N MET A 166 6.98 49.66 -11.04
CA MET A 166 5.98 48.72 -11.57
C MET A 166 4.92 49.43 -12.42
N ALA A 167 4.41 50.57 -11.96
CA ALA A 167 3.40 51.35 -12.68
C ALA A 167 3.93 51.96 -14.00
N ASN A 168 5.23 52.26 -14.07
CA ASN A 168 5.84 52.80 -15.29
C ASN A 168 6.22 51.72 -16.31
N ASP A 169 6.48 50.49 -15.87
CA ASP A 169 6.93 49.37 -16.72
C ASP A 169 5.93 48.19 -16.66
N VAL A 170 4.63 48.48 -16.72
CA VAL A 170 3.58 47.45 -16.63
C VAL A 170 3.78 46.39 -17.71
N SER A 171 4.09 46.80 -18.94
CA SER A 171 4.34 45.87 -20.06
C SER A 171 5.55 44.98 -19.80
N GLY A 172 6.66 45.50 -19.27
CA GLY A 172 7.84 44.70 -18.98
C GLY A 172 7.60 43.67 -17.87
N TYR A 173 6.76 43.98 -16.88
CA TYR A 173 6.32 43.01 -15.88
C TYR A 173 5.31 42.01 -16.43
N GLU A 174 4.36 42.44 -17.26
CA GLU A 174 3.42 41.56 -17.97
C GLU A 174 4.16 40.54 -18.85
N ASP A 175 5.14 40.99 -19.63
CA ASP A 175 5.99 40.12 -20.44
C ASP A 175 6.77 39.12 -19.57
N LYS A 176 7.31 39.54 -18.42
CA LYS A 176 7.98 38.63 -17.47
C LYS A 176 7.03 37.57 -16.94
N PHE A 177 5.81 37.94 -16.56
CA PHE A 177 4.81 36.99 -16.08
C PHE A 177 4.42 35.99 -17.18
N THR A 178 4.14 36.48 -18.38
CA THR A 178 3.79 35.64 -19.54
C THR A 178 4.91 34.64 -19.85
N ASN A 179 6.17 35.10 -19.92
CA ASN A 179 7.32 34.22 -20.15
C ASN A 179 7.50 33.16 -19.04
N GLN A 180 7.24 33.51 -17.77
CA GLN A 180 7.28 32.55 -16.67
C GLN A 180 6.16 31.51 -16.78
N ILE A 181 4.95 31.92 -17.16
CA ILE A 181 3.83 31.00 -17.38
C ILE A 181 4.10 30.07 -18.56
N ASP A 182 4.59 30.60 -19.68
CA ASP A 182 4.88 29.82 -20.88
C ASP A 182 5.98 28.79 -20.62
N SER A 183 7.08 29.21 -19.99
CA SER A 183 8.17 28.28 -19.63
C SER A 183 7.74 27.24 -18.59
N GLY A 184 6.86 27.60 -17.65
CA GLY A 184 6.25 26.68 -16.69
C GLY A 184 5.37 25.64 -17.38
N THR A 185 4.53 26.09 -18.31
CA THR A 185 3.61 25.26 -19.11
C THR A 185 4.37 24.30 -20.01
N GLN A 186 5.42 24.77 -20.69
CA GLN A 186 6.26 23.93 -21.53
C GLN A 186 6.92 22.79 -20.72
N LYS A 187 7.53 23.12 -19.57
CA LYS A 187 8.14 22.12 -18.69
C LYS A 187 7.14 21.09 -18.16
N ALA A 188 5.90 21.52 -17.89
CA ALA A 188 4.84 20.61 -17.49
C ALA A 188 4.48 19.65 -18.64
N ASN A 189 4.36 20.18 -19.86
CA ASN A 189 4.02 19.38 -21.04
C ASN A 189 5.11 18.34 -21.36
N GLU A 190 6.39 18.73 -21.32
CA GLU A 190 7.53 17.82 -21.50
C GLU A 190 7.53 16.67 -20.47
N LYS A 191 7.19 16.97 -19.21
CA LYS A 191 7.06 15.93 -18.17
C LYS A 191 5.88 15.00 -18.42
N ILE A 192 4.73 15.54 -18.85
CA ILE A 192 3.54 14.76 -19.19
C ILE A 192 3.84 13.81 -20.34
N GLU A 193 4.50 14.27 -21.40
CA GLU A 193 4.89 13.41 -22.53
C GLU A 193 5.82 12.28 -22.07
N LYS A 194 6.82 12.58 -21.23
CA LYS A 194 7.74 11.58 -20.68
C LYS A 194 7.03 10.52 -19.84
N ILE A 195 6.09 10.93 -19.00
CA ILE A 195 5.29 10.02 -18.17
C ILE A 195 4.37 9.19 -19.06
N SER A 196 3.72 9.80 -20.06
CA SER A 196 2.84 9.10 -20.99
C SER A 196 3.58 8.02 -21.78
N ALA A 197 4.78 8.32 -22.29
CA ALA A 197 5.62 7.35 -22.98
C ALA A 197 6.04 6.19 -22.06
N SER A 198 6.43 6.50 -20.81
CA SER A 198 6.81 5.46 -19.83
C SER A 198 5.63 4.59 -19.43
N LEU A 199 4.42 5.16 -19.27
CA LEU A 199 3.21 4.41 -18.98
C LEU A 199 2.82 3.49 -20.13
N ALA A 200 2.93 3.96 -21.38
CA ALA A 200 2.68 3.13 -22.56
C ALA A 200 3.62 1.91 -22.60
N GLU A 201 4.91 2.11 -22.32
CA GLU A 201 5.89 1.01 -22.26
C GLU A 201 5.60 0.01 -21.13
N LEU A 202 5.17 0.49 -19.96
CA LEU A 202 4.80 -0.37 -18.84
C LEU A 202 3.53 -1.18 -19.12
N ILE A 203 2.55 -0.57 -19.78
CA ILE A 203 1.31 -1.26 -20.19
C ILE A 203 1.65 -2.38 -21.19
N ASP A 204 2.47 -2.10 -22.20
CA ASP A 204 2.91 -3.11 -23.18
C ASP A 204 3.68 -4.27 -22.51
N LYS A 205 4.58 -3.97 -21.58
CA LYS A 205 5.28 -5.00 -20.79
C LYS A 205 4.32 -5.83 -19.93
N ALA A 206 3.31 -5.20 -19.32
CA ALA A 206 2.33 -5.88 -18.49
C ALA A 206 1.44 -6.82 -19.34
N GLU A 207 0.97 -6.37 -20.50
CA GLU A 207 0.19 -7.19 -21.43
C GLU A 207 1.00 -8.39 -21.95
N ASN A 208 2.27 -8.17 -22.31
CA ASN A 208 3.17 -9.24 -22.71
C ASN A 208 3.39 -10.25 -21.57
N SER A 209 3.64 -9.78 -20.35
CA SER A 209 3.80 -10.65 -19.18
C SER A 209 2.52 -11.43 -18.88
N GLN A 210 1.34 -10.83 -19.06
CA GLN A 210 0.06 -11.52 -18.87
C GLN A 210 -0.13 -12.64 -19.91
N ARG A 211 0.26 -12.39 -21.16
CA ARG A 211 0.25 -13.41 -22.23
C ARG A 211 1.22 -14.56 -21.93
N ASP A 212 2.41 -14.25 -21.43
CA ASP A 212 3.40 -15.26 -21.06
C ASP A 212 2.90 -16.11 -19.87
N ILE A 213 2.32 -15.48 -18.84
CA ILE A 213 1.71 -16.19 -17.70
C ILE A 213 0.61 -17.13 -18.19
N LYS A 214 -0.28 -16.67 -19.06
CA LYS A 214 -1.33 -17.53 -19.63
C LYS A 214 -0.73 -18.73 -20.36
N THR A 215 0.30 -18.51 -21.17
CA THR A 215 1.01 -19.57 -21.89
C THR A 215 1.66 -20.58 -20.91
N TYR A 216 2.23 -20.12 -19.80
CA TYR A 216 2.79 -21.01 -18.78
C TYR A 216 1.73 -21.81 -18.04
N VAL A 217 0.58 -21.22 -17.74
CA VAL A 217 -0.56 -21.93 -17.14
C VAL A 217 -1.04 -23.03 -18.08
N ASP A 218 -1.21 -22.73 -19.36
CA ASP A 218 -1.66 -23.72 -20.36
C ASP A 218 -0.66 -24.90 -20.46
N LYS A 219 0.65 -24.63 -20.49
CA LYS A 219 1.70 -25.68 -20.48
C LYS A 219 1.74 -26.49 -19.19
N LEU A 220 1.49 -25.87 -18.04
CA LEU A 220 1.47 -26.57 -16.76
C LEU A 220 0.26 -27.52 -16.67
N ASP A 221 -0.89 -27.13 -17.22
CA ASP A 221 -2.06 -28.00 -17.30
C ASP A 221 -1.80 -29.19 -18.25
N GLU A 222 -1.09 -28.97 -19.36
CA GLU A 222 -0.61 -30.04 -20.26
C GLU A 222 0.30 -31.04 -19.52
N TYR A 223 1.35 -30.54 -18.84
CA TYR A 223 2.27 -31.40 -18.08
C TYR A 223 1.59 -32.13 -16.92
N LYS A 224 0.61 -31.52 -16.26
CA LYS A 224 -0.15 -32.16 -15.17
C LYS A 224 -0.93 -33.38 -15.67
N SER A 225 -1.46 -33.32 -16.89
CA SER A 225 -2.12 -34.46 -17.54
C SER A 225 -1.13 -35.61 -17.79
N GLU A 226 0.01 -35.30 -18.41
CA GLU A 226 1.07 -36.27 -18.73
C GLU A 226 1.63 -36.96 -17.46
N PHE A 227 1.90 -36.19 -16.40
CA PHE A 227 2.48 -36.71 -15.16
C PHE A 227 1.57 -37.68 -14.40
N ASN A 228 0.24 -37.48 -14.46
CA ASN A 228 -0.72 -38.38 -13.80
C ASN A 228 -0.69 -39.79 -14.42
N PHE A 229 -0.49 -39.89 -15.73
CA PHE A 229 -0.41 -41.19 -16.42
C PHE A 229 0.93 -41.87 -16.22
N VAL A 230 2.02 -41.10 -16.14
CA VAL A 230 3.34 -41.61 -15.74
C VAL A 230 3.27 -42.24 -14.34
N LEU A 231 2.58 -41.60 -13.39
CA LEU A 231 2.37 -42.15 -12.05
C LEU A 231 1.53 -43.43 -12.05
N LEU A 232 0.48 -43.48 -12.89
CA LEU A 232 -0.37 -44.66 -13.03
C LEU A 232 0.40 -45.85 -13.63
N SER A 233 1.17 -45.62 -14.71
CA SER A 233 2.03 -46.63 -15.34
C SER A 233 3.08 -47.16 -14.36
N LYS A 234 3.70 -46.28 -13.57
CA LYS A 234 4.63 -46.67 -12.50
C LYS A 234 3.97 -47.53 -11.43
N ALA A 235 2.73 -47.22 -11.04
CA ALA A 235 1.97 -48.01 -10.09
C ALA A 235 1.64 -49.42 -10.63
N PHE A 236 1.16 -49.53 -11.87
CA PHE A 236 0.92 -50.82 -12.53
C PHE A 236 2.20 -51.63 -12.75
N SER A 237 3.30 -50.99 -13.13
CA SER A 237 4.61 -51.65 -13.28
C SER A 237 5.07 -52.29 -11.96
N LYS A 238 4.90 -51.58 -10.84
CA LYS A 238 5.23 -52.10 -9.51
C LYS A 238 4.34 -53.28 -9.12
N LEU A 239 3.04 -53.21 -9.43
CA LEU A 239 2.10 -54.31 -9.22
C LEU A 239 2.46 -55.54 -10.06
N LEU A 240 2.84 -55.34 -11.32
CA LEU A 240 3.29 -56.39 -12.23
C LEU A 240 4.51 -57.13 -11.66
N GLN A 241 5.54 -56.39 -11.26
CA GLN A 241 6.74 -56.97 -10.66
C GLN A 241 6.42 -57.81 -9.41
N THR A 242 5.56 -57.28 -8.53
CA THR A 242 5.16 -57.98 -7.30
C THR A 242 4.41 -59.28 -7.61
N LYS A 243 3.52 -59.27 -8.60
CA LYS A 243 2.77 -60.46 -9.04
C LYS A 243 3.65 -61.48 -9.75
N GLN A 244 4.67 -61.05 -10.50
CA GLN A 244 5.63 -61.94 -11.14
C GLN A 244 6.48 -62.68 -10.09
N GLU A 245 6.86 -62.01 -9.01
CA GLU A 245 7.55 -62.64 -7.87
C GLU A 245 6.65 -63.68 -7.17
N GLU A 246 5.37 -63.36 -6.97
CA GLU A 246 4.37 -64.30 -6.43
C GLU A 246 4.19 -65.53 -7.32
N TYR A 247 4.09 -65.33 -8.65
CA TYR A 247 4.00 -66.42 -9.62
C TYR A 247 5.25 -67.32 -9.58
N ARG A 248 6.45 -66.73 -9.51
CA ARG A 248 7.70 -67.49 -9.44
C ARG A 248 7.76 -68.35 -8.17
N LYS A 249 7.35 -67.81 -7.03
CA LYS A 249 7.26 -68.58 -5.77
C LYS A 249 6.25 -69.72 -5.91
N ASN A 250 5.05 -69.45 -6.43
CA ASN A 250 4.04 -70.47 -6.63
C ASN A 250 4.48 -71.56 -7.62
N HIS A 251 5.14 -71.19 -8.72
CA HIS A 251 5.68 -72.13 -9.70
C HIS A 251 6.72 -73.06 -9.07
N ASN A 252 7.62 -72.53 -8.25
CA ASN A 252 8.59 -73.33 -7.51
C ASN A 252 7.90 -74.30 -6.53
N THR A 253 6.81 -73.86 -5.86
CA THR A 253 6.00 -74.73 -4.99
C THR A 253 5.33 -75.85 -5.77
N VAL A 254 4.71 -75.56 -6.92
CA VAL A 254 4.12 -76.59 -7.80
C VAL A 254 5.17 -77.58 -8.28
N ALA A 255 6.35 -77.09 -8.70
CA ALA A 255 7.45 -77.95 -9.13
C ALA A 255 7.95 -78.87 -8.00
N PHE A 256 8.03 -78.36 -6.77
CA PHE A 256 8.39 -79.16 -5.60
C PHE A 256 7.40 -80.31 -5.33
N PHE A 257 6.09 -80.02 -5.28
CA PHE A 257 5.07 -81.07 -5.08
C PHE A 257 4.98 -82.04 -6.26
N SER A 258 5.19 -81.56 -7.48
CA SER A 258 5.23 -82.41 -8.68
C SER A 258 6.43 -83.36 -8.66
N ALA A 259 7.61 -82.88 -8.25
CA ALA A 259 8.78 -83.73 -8.08
C ALA A 259 8.54 -84.78 -6.99
N LEU A 260 7.94 -84.39 -5.85
CA LEU A 260 7.62 -85.31 -4.76
C LEU A 260 6.64 -86.41 -5.20
N LEU A 261 5.64 -86.07 -6.03
CA LEU A 261 4.69 -87.03 -6.60
C LEU A 261 5.34 -88.07 -7.51
N VAL A 262 6.47 -87.74 -8.16
CA VAL A 262 7.27 -88.70 -8.93
C VAL A 262 8.22 -89.50 -8.03
N VAL A 263 8.81 -88.87 -7.02
CA VAL A 263 9.76 -89.51 -6.10
C VAL A 263 9.10 -90.59 -5.25
N ILE A 264 7.86 -90.40 -4.80
CA ILE A 264 7.13 -91.39 -3.98
C ILE A 264 7.00 -92.76 -4.66
N PRO A 265 6.41 -92.89 -5.87
CA PRO A 265 6.27 -94.17 -6.55
C PRO A 265 7.62 -94.74 -7.01
N VAL A 266 8.57 -93.89 -7.45
CA VAL A 266 9.93 -94.33 -7.80
C VAL A 266 10.66 -94.91 -6.58
N GLY A 267 10.51 -94.27 -5.41
CA GLY A 267 11.07 -94.77 -4.15
C GLY A 267 10.47 -96.11 -3.74
N ALA A 268 9.15 -96.28 -3.88
CA ALA A 268 8.48 -97.55 -3.64
C ALA A 268 8.97 -98.66 -4.59
N LEU A 269 9.16 -98.34 -5.89
CA LEU A 269 9.72 -99.27 -6.88
C LEU A 269 11.18 -99.63 -6.58
N LEU A 270 12.01 -98.66 -6.19
CA LEU A 270 13.41 -98.92 -5.81
C LEU A 270 13.50 -99.80 -4.56
N ASN A 271 12.64 -99.58 -3.57
CA ASN A 271 12.57 -100.46 -2.39
C ASN A 271 12.23 -101.90 -2.78
N HIS A 272 11.34 -102.09 -3.76
CA HIS A 272 10.99 -103.42 -4.27
C HIS A 272 12.17 -104.11 -4.99
N ILE A 273 12.96 -103.37 -5.78
CA ILE A 273 14.11 -103.93 -6.52
C ILE A 273 15.32 -104.20 -5.61
N LEU A 274 15.60 -103.30 -4.67
CA LEU A 274 16.81 -103.31 -3.84
C LEU A 274 16.62 -104.05 -2.50
N GLU A 275 15.41 -104.52 -2.20
CA GLU A 275 15.04 -105.21 -0.95
C GLU A 275 15.47 -104.48 0.33
N LEU A 276 15.49 -103.14 0.33
CA LEU A 276 15.91 -102.33 1.48
C LEU A 276 15.02 -102.56 2.71
N TYR A 277 13.74 -102.86 2.49
CA TYR A 277 12.76 -103.25 3.51
C TYR A 277 11.99 -104.48 3.04
N LYS A 278 12.00 -105.55 3.85
CA LYS A 278 11.34 -106.82 3.53
C LYS A 278 9.82 -106.67 3.60
N VAL A 279 9.18 -106.58 2.44
CA VAL A 279 7.72 -106.59 2.31
C VAL A 279 7.31 -107.89 1.63
N GLU A 280 6.69 -108.79 2.38
CA GLU A 280 6.09 -110.00 1.79
C GLU A 280 4.80 -109.65 1.04
N PHE A 281 4.60 -110.18 -0.16
CA PHE A 281 3.38 -110.01 -0.97
C PHE A 281 2.19 -110.82 -0.41
N ASN A 282 1.81 -110.53 0.84
CA ASN A 282 0.65 -111.06 1.53
C ASN A 282 -0.30 -109.90 1.91
N PHE A 283 -1.44 -110.17 2.57
CA PHE A 283 -2.33 -109.10 3.07
C PHE A 283 -1.59 -108.06 3.95
N SER A 284 -0.47 -108.42 4.56
CA SER A 284 0.43 -107.53 5.31
C SER A 284 1.08 -106.42 4.46
N ALA A 285 1.23 -106.60 3.13
CA ALA A 285 1.76 -105.56 2.24
C ALA A 285 0.85 -104.33 2.16
N LEU A 286 -0.46 -104.51 2.41
CA LEU A 286 -1.42 -103.41 2.43
C LEU A 286 -1.07 -102.38 3.51
N ALA A 287 -0.55 -102.82 4.66
CA ALA A 287 -0.13 -101.91 5.73
C ALA A 287 1.05 -101.01 5.34
N TYR A 288 1.85 -101.41 4.35
CA TYR A 288 2.99 -100.63 3.84
C TYR A 288 2.58 -99.71 2.67
N TYR A 289 1.83 -100.21 1.69
CA TYR A 289 1.45 -99.43 0.51
C TYR A 289 0.28 -98.46 0.75
N LEU A 290 -0.63 -98.74 1.69
CA LEU A 290 -1.79 -97.88 1.96
C LEU A 290 -1.41 -96.48 2.50
N PRO A 291 -0.47 -96.33 3.45
CA PRO A 291 0.05 -95.02 3.85
C PRO A 291 0.77 -94.28 2.71
N ILE A 292 1.52 -95.00 1.86
CA ILE A 292 2.22 -94.42 0.70
C ILE A 292 1.22 -93.86 -0.31
N LEU A 293 0.17 -94.62 -0.64
CA LEU A 293 -0.92 -94.18 -1.52
C LEU A 293 -1.66 -92.97 -0.93
N SER A 294 -1.90 -92.97 0.38
CA SER A 294 -2.55 -91.84 1.08
C SER A 294 -1.68 -90.58 1.02
N LEU A 295 -0.37 -90.73 1.19
CA LEU A 295 0.61 -89.64 1.05
C LEU A 295 0.66 -89.12 -0.39
N GLU A 296 0.65 -90.00 -1.39
CA GLU A 296 0.64 -89.63 -2.81
C GLU A 296 -0.62 -88.82 -3.15
N LEU A 297 -1.80 -89.25 -2.70
CA LEU A 297 -3.06 -88.54 -2.92
C LEU A 297 -3.06 -87.16 -2.23
N LEU A 298 -2.44 -87.04 -1.05
CA LEU A 298 -2.25 -85.77 -0.36
C LEU A 298 -1.32 -84.83 -1.15
N MET A 299 -0.20 -85.33 -1.68
CA MET A 299 0.72 -84.53 -2.50
C MET A 299 0.08 -84.10 -3.82
N PHE A 300 -0.73 -84.98 -4.43
CA PHE A 300 -1.53 -84.64 -5.60
C PHE A 300 -2.51 -83.50 -5.31
N TYR A 301 -3.17 -83.53 -4.14
CA TYR A 301 -4.08 -82.47 -3.71
C TYR A 301 -3.36 -81.12 -3.57
N PHE A 302 -2.22 -81.07 -2.88
CA PHE A 302 -1.44 -79.83 -2.75
C PHE A 302 -0.90 -79.33 -4.09
N MET A 303 -0.38 -80.22 -4.94
CA MET A 303 0.04 -79.87 -6.30
C MET A 303 -1.13 -79.22 -7.08
N ARG A 304 -2.31 -79.83 -7.04
CA ARG A 304 -3.50 -79.30 -7.72
C ARG A 304 -3.92 -77.93 -7.17
N LEU A 305 -3.89 -77.75 -5.84
CA LEU A 305 -4.25 -76.49 -5.19
C LEU A 305 -3.34 -75.34 -5.69
N TYR A 306 -2.02 -75.52 -5.58
CA TYR A 306 -1.05 -74.52 -6.02
C TYR A 306 -1.05 -74.33 -7.55
N TYR A 307 -1.40 -75.36 -8.32
CA TYR A 307 -1.57 -75.22 -9.77
C TYR A 307 -2.75 -74.32 -10.12
N ILE A 308 -3.89 -74.45 -9.43
CA ILE A 308 -5.06 -73.58 -9.60
C ILE A 308 -4.74 -72.15 -9.19
N GLU A 309 -4.06 -71.94 -8.06
CA GLU A 309 -3.57 -70.63 -7.64
C GLU A 309 -2.61 -70.03 -8.68
N GLY A 310 -1.74 -70.83 -9.28
CA GLY A 310 -0.83 -70.40 -10.35
C GLY A 310 -1.56 -69.94 -11.60
N LYS A 311 -2.64 -70.62 -11.98
CA LYS A 311 -3.51 -70.21 -13.09
C LYS A 311 -4.21 -68.87 -12.79
N ALA A 312 -4.65 -68.66 -11.55
CA ALA A 312 -5.24 -67.40 -11.11
C ALA A 312 -4.23 -66.24 -11.17
N ILE A 313 -3.02 -66.42 -10.64
CA ILE A 313 -1.95 -65.41 -10.69
C ILE A 313 -1.58 -65.08 -12.14
N LYS A 314 -1.49 -66.10 -13.02
CA LYS A 314 -1.21 -65.90 -14.45
C LYS A 314 -2.29 -65.07 -15.14
N ALA A 315 -3.57 -65.28 -14.80
CA ALA A 315 -4.66 -64.46 -15.33
C ALA A 315 -4.60 -63.01 -14.83
N GLN A 316 -4.21 -62.78 -13.57
CA GLN A 316 -4.00 -61.43 -13.02
C GLN A 316 -2.83 -60.71 -13.70
N LEU A 317 -1.72 -61.42 -13.97
CA LEU A 317 -0.58 -60.87 -14.69
C LEU A 317 -0.97 -60.38 -16.10
N LEU A 318 -1.71 -61.19 -16.85
CA LEU A 318 -2.19 -60.83 -18.18
C LEU A 318 -3.07 -59.56 -18.15
N GLN A 319 -3.97 -59.44 -17.17
CA GLN A 319 -4.80 -58.25 -16.99
C GLN A 319 -3.99 -57.00 -16.64
N ILE A 320 -2.93 -57.13 -15.83
CA ILE A 320 -2.05 -56.01 -15.47
C ILE A 320 -1.20 -55.58 -16.67
N GLU A 321 -0.64 -56.53 -17.43
CA GLU A 321 0.16 -56.24 -18.64
C GLU A 321 -0.67 -55.49 -19.68
N GLN A 322 -1.91 -55.92 -19.93
CA GLN A 322 -2.80 -55.20 -20.85
C GLN A 322 -3.07 -53.77 -20.38
N ARG A 323 -3.31 -53.54 -19.09
CA ARG A 323 -3.52 -52.18 -18.56
C ARG A 323 -2.26 -51.33 -18.65
N LEU A 324 -1.08 -51.91 -18.45
CA LEU A 324 0.19 -51.21 -18.58
C LEU A 324 0.42 -50.76 -20.02
N SER A 325 0.21 -51.66 -21.00
CA SER A 325 0.26 -51.32 -22.42
C SER A 325 -0.76 -50.23 -22.78
N LEU A 326 -1.98 -50.31 -22.25
CA LEU A 326 -3.00 -49.27 -22.50
C LEU A 326 -2.65 -47.92 -21.86
N CYS A 327 -1.95 -47.90 -20.72
CA CYS A 327 -1.48 -46.66 -20.09
C CYS A 327 -0.41 -45.94 -20.92
N GLU A 328 0.40 -46.67 -21.69
CA GLU A 328 1.39 -46.09 -22.62
C GLU A 328 0.72 -45.37 -23.79
N PHE A 329 -0.46 -45.82 -24.24
CA PHE A 329 -1.23 -45.21 -25.34
C PHE A 329 -2.27 -44.18 -24.88
N ILE A 330 -2.36 -43.92 -23.57
CA ILE A 330 -3.47 -43.15 -22.99
C ILE A 330 -3.34 -41.64 -23.22
N HIS A 331 -2.10 -41.14 -23.41
CA HIS A 331 -1.82 -39.72 -23.65
C HIS A 331 -2.46 -39.25 -24.96
N ASP A 332 -2.13 -39.93 -26.06
CA ASP A 332 -2.74 -39.70 -27.38
C ASP A 332 -4.27 -39.93 -27.34
N TYR A 333 -4.75 -40.91 -26.55
CA TYR A 333 -6.17 -41.19 -26.36
C TYR A 333 -6.95 -40.02 -25.72
N VAL A 334 -6.46 -39.44 -24.62
CA VAL A 334 -7.15 -38.34 -23.91
C VAL A 334 -7.19 -37.09 -24.76
N GLU A 335 -6.10 -36.80 -25.48
CA GLU A 335 -6.02 -35.67 -26.40
C GLU A 335 -6.99 -35.82 -27.58
N THR A 336 -7.05 -37.02 -28.18
CA THR A 336 -7.95 -37.29 -29.32
C THR A 336 -9.43 -37.27 -28.89
N LYS A 337 -9.76 -37.78 -27.70
CA LYS A 337 -11.14 -37.77 -27.16
C LYS A 337 -11.65 -36.36 -26.86
N ASN A 338 -10.83 -35.50 -26.25
CA ASN A 338 -11.24 -34.12 -25.96
C ASN A 338 -11.52 -33.32 -27.24
N ASN A 339 -10.87 -33.67 -28.35
CA ASN A 339 -11.02 -33.02 -29.65
C ASN A 339 -12.08 -33.66 -30.58
N SER A 340 -12.64 -34.83 -30.23
CA SER A 340 -13.62 -35.55 -31.08
C SER A 340 -14.96 -35.77 -30.35
N GLY A 341 -16.00 -35.06 -30.79
CA GLY A 341 -17.32 -35.07 -30.16
C GLY A 341 -18.20 -36.31 -30.42
N SER A 342 -17.71 -37.34 -31.12
CA SER A 342 -18.60 -38.25 -31.88
C SER A 342 -18.70 -39.73 -31.49
N GLU A 343 -18.02 -40.31 -30.49
CA GLU A 343 -18.21 -41.76 -30.18
C GLU A 343 -18.20 -42.15 -28.69
N LYS A 344 -19.12 -41.59 -27.90
CA LYS A 344 -19.27 -41.85 -26.45
C LYS A 344 -19.27 -43.34 -26.04
N GLU A 345 -19.73 -44.24 -26.90
CA GLU A 345 -19.88 -45.66 -26.57
C GLU A 345 -18.54 -46.41 -26.60
N SER A 346 -17.77 -46.31 -27.70
CA SER A 346 -16.41 -46.86 -27.85
C SER A 346 -15.47 -46.37 -26.73
N TRP A 347 -15.59 -45.08 -26.37
CA TRP A 347 -14.80 -44.45 -25.30
C TRP A 347 -15.15 -44.99 -23.90
N SER A 348 -16.43 -45.26 -23.64
CA SER A 348 -16.87 -45.82 -22.34
C SER A 348 -16.44 -47.28 -22.15
N LEU A 349 -16.33 -48.04 -23.24
CA LEU A 349 -15.85 -49.43 -23.22
C LEU A 349 -14.35 -49.50 -22.90
N PHE A 350 -13.57 -48.56 -23.43
CA PHE A 350 -12.15 -48.42 -23.12
C PHE A 350 -11.90 -48.06 -21.64
N GLU A 351 -12.64 -47.10 -21.10
CA GLU A 351 -12.56 -46.75 -19.66
C GLU A 351 -12.93 -47.92 -18.76
N LYS A 352 -13.97 -48.67 -19.12
CA LYS A 352 -14.34 -49.91 -18.41
C LYS A 352 -13.24 -50.98 -18.49
N LEU A 353 -12.50 -51.06 -19.60
CA LEU A 353 -11.39 -52.00 -19.75
C LEU A 353 -10.23 -51.63 -18.80
N ILE A 354 -9.86 -50.35 -18.74
CA ILE A 354 -8.76 -49.85 -17.91
C ILE A 354 -9.08 -49.87 -16.42
N PHE A 355 -10.30 -49.48 -16.02
CA PHE A 355 -10.72 -49.39 -14.63
C PHE A 355 -11.47 -50.62 -14.12
N SER A 356 -11.52 -51.71 -14.89
CA SER A 356 -12.15 -52.95 -14.44
C SER A 356 -11.46 -53.51 -13.18
N PRO A 357 -12.19 -54.13 -12.24
CA PRO A 357 -11.58 -54.86 -11.13
C PRO A 357 -10.66 -55.97 -11.65
N ILE A 358 -9.51 -56.21 -10.99
CA ILE A 358 -8.66 -57.37 -11.30
C ILE A 358 -9.38 -58.63 -10.81
N GLN A 359 -9.74 -59.51 -11.74
CA GLN A 359 -10.50 -60.72 -11.41
C GLN A 359 -9.58 -61.85 -10.97
N VAL A 360 -9.99 -62.61 -9.95
CA VAL A 360 -9.20 -63.67 -9.32
C VAL A 360 -9.29 -65.01 -10.08
N SER A 361 -10.35 -65.23 -10.86
CA SER A 361 -10.56 -66.50 -11.59
C SER A 361 -10.48 -66.31 -13.12
N SER A 362 -9.89 -67.30 -13.81
CA SER A 362 -9.81 -67.32 -15.28
C SER A 362 -11.17 -67.48 -15.97
N GLU A 363 -12.18 -67.98 -15.25
CA GLU A 363 -13.55 -68.20 -15.77
C GLU A 363 -14.39 -66.92 -15.79
N ASN A 364 -14.00 -65.90 -15.03
CA ASN A 364 -14.69 -64.61 -14.99
C ASN A 364 -13.85 -63.49 -15.60
N ILE A 365 -12.89 -63.83 -16.48
CA ILE A 365 -12.26 -62.82 -17.32
C ILE A 365 -13.40 -62.16 -18.13
N PRO A 366 -13.63 -60.83 -18.00
CA PRO A 366 -14.68 -60.17 -18.76
C PRO A 366 -14.52 -60.51 -20.25
N SER A 367 -15.60 -60.86 -20.95
CA SER A 367 -15.57 -61.19 -22.38
C SER A 367 -14.89 -60.12 -23.25
N LEU A 368 -14.80 -58.88 -22.75
CA LEU A 368 -14.07 -57.76 -23.32
C LEU A 368 -12.54 -57.94 -23.36
N LEU A 369 -11.96 -58.74 -22.46
CA LEU A 369 -10.52 -59.04 -22.42
C LEU A 369 -10.13 -60.12 -23.45
N ASP A 370 -11.05 -61.05 -23.72
CA ASP A 370 -10.96 -62.04 -24.80
C ASP A 370 -11.45 -61.41 -26.10
N GLY A 371 -10.73 -60.36 -26.53
CA GLY A 371 -11.10 -59.41 -27.58
C GLY A 371 -11.48 -60.03 -28.95
N ALA A 372 -11.38 -61.35 -29.12
CA ALA A 372 -11.96 -62.07 -30.25
C ALA A 372 -13.49 -61.88 -30.37
N SER A 373 -14.21 -61.79 -29.24
CA SER A 373 -15.67 -61.61 -29.27
C SER A 373 -16.09 -60.19 -29.71
N SER A 374 -15.43 -59.16 -29.18
CA SER A 374 -15.64 -57.76 -29.60
C SER A 374 -15.19 -57.49 -31.04
N ILE A 375 -14.09 -58.12 -31.49
CA ILE A 375 -13.62 -58.04 -32.88
C ILE A 375 -14.58 -58.77 -33.83
N ALA A 376 -15.15 -59.92 -33.42
CA ALA A 376 -16.15 -60.63 -34.22
C ALA A 376 -17.46 -59.82 -34.35
N GLU A 377 -17.86 -59.11 -33.31
CA GLU A 377 -19.04 -58.23 -33.33
C GLU A 377 -18.82 -56.99 -34.20
N LEU A 378 -17.61 -56.40 -34.16
CA LEU A 378 -17.20 -55.30 -35.04
C LEU A 378 -17.10 -55.76 -36.51
N ALA A 379 -16.51 -56.93 -36.76
CA ALA A 379 -16.41 -57.53 -38.09
C ALA A 379 -17.80 -57.88 -38.66
N GLY A 380 -18.72 -58.40 -37.83
CA GLY A 380 -20.11 -58.65 -38.22
C GLY A 380 -20.88 -57.36 -38.57
N LYS A 381 -20.63 -56.25 -37.86
CA LYS A 381 -21.20 -54.93 -38.17
C LYS A 381 -20.63 -54.30 -39.44
N ILE A 382 -19.36 -54.54 -39.75
CA ILE A 382 -18.72 -54.03 -40.97
C ILE A 382 -19.16 -54.85 -42.20
N LEU A 383 -19.21 -56.18 -42.09
CA LEU A 383 -19.64 -57.07 -43.17
C LEU A 383 -21.14 -56.97 -43.48
N SER A 384 -21.99 -56.67 -42.49
CA SER A 384 -23.42 -56.43 -42.72
C SER A 384 -23.74 -55.07 -43.33
N LYS A 385 -22.78 -54.13 -43.34
CA LYS A 385 -22.93 -52.80 -43.95
C LYS A 385 -22.59 -52.78 -45.44
N GLU A 386 -21.84 -53.77 -45.93
CA GLU A 386 -21.55 -53.94 -47.36
C GLU A 386 -22.62 -54.76 -48.12
N ALA A 387 -23.61 -55.33 -47.42
CA ALA A 387 -24.68 -56.15 -47.99
C ALA A 387 -26.02 -55.41 -48.19
N LYS A 388 -26.01 -54.08 -48.36
CA LYS A 388 -27.20 -53.28 -48.68
C LYS A 388 -26.99 -52.35 -49.86
#